data_AF-A0A6P0JU11-F1
#
_entry.id   AF-A0A6P0JU11-F1
#
_cell.length_a   1.000
_cell.length_b   1.000
_cell.length_c   1.000
_cell.angle_alpha   90.00
_cell.angle_beta   90.00
_cell.angle_gamma   90.00
#
_symmetry.space_group_name_H-M   'P 1'
#
loop_
_entity.id
_entity.type
_entity.pdbx_description
1 polymer ?
#
loop_
_entity_poly.entity_id
_entity_poly.type
_entity_poly.pdbx_seq_one_letter_code
_entity_poly.pdbx_strand_id
1 'polypeptide(L)'
;MISTSIDTNTLPTLKEGDSGLSVKLLQKLLIEIYDYDYVVYDAYFGNPTKQAVQQFQREYDHTVEYKLPEPSYNDYGMVNQITWQALAENISC
;
A
#
# COMPACT_ATOMS: atom_id res chain seq x y z
N MET A 1 -22.87 -9.22 13.91
CA MET A 1 -21.71 -8.33 14.05
C MET A 1 -20.85 -8.54 12.82
N ILE A 2 -21.12 -7.80 11.75
CA ILE A 2 -20.29 -7.84 10.55
C ILE A 2 -19.18 -6.84 10.79
N SER A 3 -18.01 -7.36 11.18
CA SER A 3 -16.77 -6.59 11.18
C SER A 3 -16.62 -6.03 9.77
N THR A 4 -16.62 -4.71 9.65
CA THR A 4 -16.25 -3.96 8.45
C THR A 4 -14.74 -4.13 8.22
N SER A 5 -14.29 -5.35 7.95
CA SER A 5 -12.96 -5.60 7.40
C SER A 5 -13.04 -5.28 5.92
N ILE A 6 -12.28 -4.29 5.48
CA ILE A 6 -12.01 -4.13 4.04
C ILE A 6 -11.42 -5.48 3.59
N ASP A 7 -12.16 -6.25 2.78
CA ASP A 7 -11.70 -7.55 2.29
C ASP A 7 -10.57 -7.33 1.28
N THR A 8 -9.35 -7.17 1.80
CA THR A 8 -8.11 -6.96 1.03
C THR A 8 -7.83 -8.09 0.05
N ASN A 9 -8.49 -9.24 0.21
CA ASN A 9 -8.50 -10.40 -0.69
C ASN A 9 -9.11 -10.11 -2.09
N THR A 10 -9.80 -8.98 -2.25
CA THR A 10 -10.39 -8.56 -3.52
C THR A 10 -9.65 -7.40 -4.20
N LEU A 11 -8.66 -6.80 -3.53
CA LEU A 11 -7.92 -5.67 -4.07
C LEU A 11 -6.88 -6.16 -5.09
N PRO A 12 -6.80 -5.53 -6.27
CA PRO A 12 -5.82 -5.91 -7.27
C PRO A 12 -4.41 -5.62 -6.77
N THR A 13 -3.47 -6.47 -7.17
CA THR A 13 -2.04 -6.17 -7.00
C THR A 13 -1.69 -5.00 -7.90
N LEU A 14 -1.12 -3.95 -7.34
CA LEU A 14 -0.66 -2.78 -8.10
C LEU A 14 0.85 -2.76 -8.24
N LYS A 15 1.34 -2.30 -9.38
CA LYS A 15 2.77 -2.10 -9.66
C LYS A 15 3.00 -0.86 -10.50
N GLU A 16 4.27 -0.48 -10.63
CA GLU A 16 4.68 0.61 -11.52
C GLU A 16 4.11 0.44 -12.93
N GLY A 17 3.52 1.52 -13.44
CA GLY A 17 2.84 1.55 -14.74
C GLY A 17 1.34 1.23 -14.68
N ASP A 18 0.83 0.71 -13.57
CA ASP A 18 -0.62 0.51 -13.41
C ASP A 18 -1.35 1.86 -13.28
N SER A 19 -2.61 1.88 -13.72
CA SER A 19 -3.46 3.06 -13.60
C SER A 19 -4.89 2.67 -13.30
N GLY A 20 -5.62 3.57 -12.65
CA GLY A 20 -7.05 3.40 -12.37
C GLY A 20 -7.43 3.73 -10.93
N LEU A 21 -8.68 3.40 -10.58
CA LEU A 21 -9.27 3.76 -9.30
C LEU A 21 -8.54 3.13 -8.10
N SER A 22 -8.00 1.92 -8.26
CA SER A 22 -7.23 1.26 -7.21
C SER A 22 -5.93 2.00 -6.91
N VAL A 23 -5.23 2.49 -7.94
CA VAL A 23 -4.02 3.32 -7.76
C VAL A 23 -4.38 4.66 -7.12
N LYS A 24 -5.50 5.26 -7.54
CA LYS A 24 -6.00 6.50 -6.94
C LYS A 24 -6.32 6.32 -5.45
N LEU A 25 -6.88 5.18 -5.07
CA LEU A 25 -7.12 4.83 -3.68
C LEU A 25 -5.80 4.71 -2.90
N LEU A 26 -4.82 3.99 -3.46
CA LEU A 26 -3.48 3.87 -2.87
C LEU A 26 -2.84 5.24 -2.63
N GLN A 27 -2.80 6.10 -3.65
CA GLN A 27 -2.25 7.45 -3.54
C GLN A 27 -2.95 8.26 -2.46
N LYS A 28 -4.28 8.17 -2.38
CA LYS A 28 -5.05 8.83 -1.32
C LYS A 28 -4.61 8.37 0.07
N LEU A 29 -4.46 7.06 0.29
CA LEU A 29 -4.03 6.51 1.57
C LEU A 29 -2.61 6.97 1.93
N LEU A 30 -1.69 6.93 0.96
CA LEU A 30 -0.31 7.36 1.16
C LEU A 30 -0.21 8.85 1.53
N ILE A 31 -1.03 9.70 0.90
CA ILE A 31 -1.05 11.14 1.19
C ILE A 31 -1.79 11.43 2.50
N GLU A 32 -3.00 10.91 2.69
CA GLU A 32 -3.85 11.29 3.83
C GLU A 32 -3.44 10.62 5.14
N ILE A 33 -2.94 9.39 5.11
CA ILE A 33 -2.62 8.61 6.32
C ILE A 33 -1.14 8.77 6.69
N TYR A 34 -0.25 8.76 5.69
CA TYR A 34 1.20 8.75 5.90
C TYR A 34 1.90 10.06 5.53
N ASP A 35 1.14 11.08 5.10
CA ASP A 35 1.63 12.42 4.77
C ASP A 35 2.74 12.42 3.69
N TYR A 36 2.68 11.48 2.74
CA TYR A 36 3.60 11.44 1.60
C TYR A 36 3.22 12.48 0.54
N ASP A 37 3.51 13.74 0.83
CA ASP A 37 3.22 14.94 0.02
C ASP A 37 3.82 14.92 -1.41
N TYR A 38 4.89 14.16 -1.62
CA TYR A 38 5.53 13.97 -2.92
C TYR A 38 4.79 13.00 -3.85
N VAL A 39 3.75 12.30 -3.36
CA VAL A 39 2.92 11.42 -4.19
C VAL A 39 1.95 12.24 -5.02
N VAL A 40 1.93 12.00 -6.33
CA VAL A 40 1.02 12.67 -7.25
C VAL A 40 -0.33 11.95 -7.25
N TYR A 41 -1.43 12.67 -7.03
CA TYR A 41 -2.78 12.12 -7.07
C TYR A 41 -3.37 12.13 -8.50
N ASP A 42 -2.83 11.29 -9.37
CA ASP A 42 -3.15 11.22 -10.81
C ASP A 42 -3.77 9.88 -11.26
N ALA A 43 -4.02 8.96 -10.31
CA ALA A 43 -4.45 7.59 -10.59
C ALA A 43 -3.45 6.78 -11.42
N TYR A 44 -2.17 7.17 -11.45
CA TYR A 44 -1.09 6.49 -12.15
C TYR A 44 0.05 6.08 -11.21
N PHE A 45 0.45 4.82 -11.27
CA PHE A 45 1.50 4.29 -10.41
C PHE A 45 2.85 4.65 -11.02
N GLY A 46 3.25 5.90 -10.84
CA GLY A 46 4.56 6.40 -11.25
C GLY A 46 5.65 6.18 -10.20
N ASN A 47 6.84 6.66 -10.53
CA ASN A 47 8.00 6.65 -9.64
C ASN A 47 7.74 7.27 -8.24
N PRO A 48 7.03 8.41 -8.06
CA PRO A 48 6.77 8.95 -6.72
C PRO A 48 5.91 8.01 -5.86
N THR A 49 4.86 7.43 -6.44
CA THR A 49 4.01 6.43 -5.77
C THR A 49 4.82 5.20 -5.36
N LYS A 50 5.71 4.73 -6.25
CA LYS A 50 6.62 3.62 -5.97
C LYS A 50 7.54 3.92 -4.78
N GLN A 51 8.14 5.10 -4.73
CA GLN A 51 9.01 5.51 -3.65
C GLN A 51 8.28 5.52 -2.30
N ALA A 52 7.05 6.03 -2.26
CA ALA A 52 6.21 6.03 -1.07
C ALA A 52 5.86 4.61 -0.61
N VAL A 53 5.44 3.74 -1.53
CA VAL A 53 5.17 2.32 -1.21
C VAL A 53 6.43 1.63 -0.67
N GLN A 54 7.58 1.86 -1.28
CA GLN A 54 8.84 1.26 -0.82
C GLN A 54 9.25 1.76 0.56
N GLN A 55 9.02 3.05 0.85
CA GLN A 55 9.30 3.60 2.17
C GLN A 55 8.38 2.99 3.22
N PHE A 56 7.08 2.97 2.95
CA PHE A 56 6.09 2.34 3.81
C PHE A 56 6.44 0.87 4.11
N GLN A 57 6.75 0.10 3.06
CA GLN A 57 7.12 -1.31 3.21
C GLN A 57 8.38 -1.51 4.07
N ARG A 58 9.40 -0.64 3.93
CA ARG A 58 10.60 -0.69 4.77
C ARG A 58 10.31 -0.36 6.23
N GLU A 59 9.44 0.62 6.49
CA GLU A 59 9.05 0.99 7.85
C GLU A 59 8.22 -0.12 8.53
N TYR A 60 7.34 -0.77 7.76
CA TYR A 60 6.50 -1.87 8.25
C TYR A 60 7.30 -3.16 8.53
N ASP A 61 8.35 -3.45 7.75
CA ASP A 61 9.23 -4.61 7.96
C ASP A 61 9.96 -4.57 9.32
N HIS A 62 10.18 -3.38 9.86
CA HIS A 62 10.87 -3.20 11.15
C HIS A 62 9.94 -3.25 12.36
N THR A 63 8.61 -3.20 12.17
CA THR A 63 7.66 -2.91 13.25
C THR A 63 6.79 -4.08 13.69
N VAL A 64 6.76 -5.23 12.98
CA VAL A 64 5.80 -6.29 13.31
C VAL A 64 6.46 -7.65 13.53
N GLU A 65 6.23 -8.16 14.72
CA GLU A 65 6.46 -9.53 15.21
C GLU A 65 5.85 -10.63 14.30
N TYR A 66 4.98 -10.25 13.36
CA TYR A 66 4.60 -11.07 12.21
C TYR A 66 5.53 -10.77 11.04
N LYS A 67 6.55 -11.63 10.87
CA LYS A 67 7.20 -11.82 9.56
C LYS A 67 6.10 -11.94 8.52
N LEU A 68 5.92 -10.91 7.69
CA LEU A 68 5.20 -11.07 6.43
C LEU A 68 5.78 -12.33 5.76
N PRO A 69 4.98 -13.30 5.26
CA PRO A 69 5.53 -14.39 4.47
C PRO A 69 6.37 -13.72 3.38
N GLU A 70 7.66 -14.00 3.42
CA GLU A 70 8.71 -13.02 3.15
C GLU A 70 8.40 -12.15 1.93
N PRO A 71 8.57 -10.81 1.99
CA PRO A 71 8.63 -10.03 0.77
C PRO A 71 9.66 -10.73 -0.10
N SER A 72 9.20 -11.39 -1.17
CA SER A 72 10.10 -11.93 -2.18
C SER A 72 11.03 -10.78 -2.50
N TYR A 73 12.33 -11.00 -2.35
CA TYR A 73 13.41 -10.01 -2.30
C TYR A 73 13.44 -9.00 -3.48
N ASN A 74 12.49 -9.10 -4.42
CA ASN A 74 12.29 -8.28 -5.61
C ASN A 74 10.93 -7.52 -5.65
N ASP A 75 10.06 -7.60 -4.63
CA ASP A 75 8.69 -7.02 -4.64
C ASP A 75 8.58 -5.58 -4.09
N TYR A 76 9.69 -4.95 -3.70
CA TYR A 76 9.71 -3.57 -3.23
C TYR A 76 9.21 -2.61 -4.33
N GLY A 77 8.02 -2.04 -4.12
CA GLY A 77 7.33 -1.20 -5.11
C GLY A 77 6.15 -1.87 -5.81
N MET A 78 5.72 -3.06 -5.37
CA MET A 78 4.40 -3.62 -5.68
C MET A 78 3.50 -3.57 -4.44
N VAL A 79 2.23 -3.25 -4.63
CA VAL A 79 1.19 -3.27 -3.58
C VAL A 79 0.34 -4.52 -3.79
N ASN A 80 0.72 -5.60 -3.12
CA ASN A 80 -0.06 -6.83 -3.05
C ASN A 80 -1.10 -6.76 -1.91
N GLN A 81 -1.88 -7.83 -1.72
CA GLN A 81 -2.89 -7.93 -0.65
C GLN A 81 -2.32 -7.67 0.75
N ILE A 82 -1.10 -8.13 1.03
CA ILE A 82 -0.44 -7.93 2.32
C ILE A 82 -0.14 -6.44 2.54
N THR A 83 0.36 -5.77 1.50
CA THR A 83 0.62 -4.32 1.55
C THR A 83 -0.70 -3.55 1.71
N TRP A 84 -1.76 -3.96 1.02
CA TRP A 84 -3.10 -3.40 1.21
C TRP A 84 -3.61 -3.58 2.64
N GLN A 85 -3.35 -4.74 3.24
CA GLN A 85 -3.71 -5.04 4.62
C GLN A 85 -2.97 -4.11 5.59
N ALA A 86 -1.65 -3.99 5.45
CA ALA A 86 -0.84 -3.09 6.28
C ALA A 86 -1.27 -1.61 6.15
N LEU A 87 -1.63 -1.18 4.93
CA LEU A 87 -2.15 0.17 4.69
C LEU A 87 -3.53 0.38 5.34
N ALA A 88 -4.39 -0.65 5.35
CA ALA A 88 -5.74 -0.59 5.92
C ALA A 88 -5.75 -0.72 7.46
N GLU A 89 -4.79 -1.44 8.05
CA GLU A 89 -4.71 -1.65 9.50
C GLU A 89 -4.47 -0.35 10.27
N ASN A 90 -3.71 0.59 9.71
CA ASN A 90 -3.52 1.93 10.31
C ASN A 90 -4.76 2.85 10.21
N ILE A 91 -5.85 2.41 9.55
CA ILE A 91 -7.12 3.14 9.47
C ILE A 91 -8.12 2.61 10.51
N SER A 92 -7.88 1.43 11.08
CA SER A 92 -8.77 0.80 12.05
C SER A 92 -8.46 1.30 13.47
N CYS A 93 -9.14 2.37 13.87
CA CYS A 93 -9.32 2.72 15.29
C CYS A 93 -10.04 1.62 16.07
#